data_AF-A0A820AQ39-F1
#
_entry.id   AF-A0A820AQ39-F1
#
_cell.length_a   1.000
_cell.length_b   1.000
_cell.length_c   1.000
_cell.angle_alpha   90.00
_cell.angle_beta   90.00
_cell.angle_gamma   90.00
#
_symmetry.space_group_name_H-M   'P 1'
#
loop_
_entity.id
_entity.type
_entity.pdbx_description
1 polymer ?
#
loop_
_entity_poly.entity_id
_entity_poly.type
_entity_poly.pdbx_seq_one_letter_code
_entity_poly.pdbx_strand_id
1 'polypeptide(L)'
;MHHVIQWILSFRKLKLQYFPPNTTSKLQPLDQGIIRAFKAHYRKYLVKHIIACCAMAQTPDDIKITCLDAIYWIDAAWRAITDATICNTFCTAADIVTVTGDEQCEELEKLDDLLQHVTIGGQTMKASDFIELDKDIPPFNIWFDNCERLMASDLIEFNDDDEIDDEDDRITTESSQKYRKQWK
;
A
#
# COMPACT_ATOMS: atom_id res chain seq x y z
N MET A 1 -7.16 14.19 -12.97
CA MET A 1 -8.06 13.01 -12.87
C MET A 1 -8.85 12.76 -14.17
N HIS A 2 -9.47 13.78 -14.81
CA HIS A 2 -10.22 13.62 -16.08
C HIS A 2 -9.40 13.03 -17.24
N HIS A 3 -8.14 13.45 -17.39
CA HIS A 3 -7.25 12.98 -18.48
C HIS A 3 -6.89 11.48 -18.37
N VAL A 4 -6.79 10.93 -17.16
CA VAL A 4 -6.46 9.50 -16.94
C VAL A 4 -7.64 8.61 -17.33
N ILE A 5 -8.86 9.01 -16.97
CA ILE A 5 -10.09 8.30 -17.34
C ILE A 5 -10.26 8.31 -18.86
N GLN A 6 -10.03 9.46 -19.50
CA GLN A 6 -10.13 9.58 -20.95
C GLN A 6 -9.11 8.71 -21.70
N TRP A 7 -7.90 8.53 -21.13
CA TRP A 7 -6.89 7.62 -21.67
C TRP A 7 -7.28 6.14 -21.49
N ILE A 8 -7.79 5.74 -20.32
CA ILE A 8 -8.25 4.35 -20.08
C ILE A 8 -9.40 3.98 -21.02
N LEU A 9 -10.31 4.91 -21.30
CA LEU A 9 -11.42 4.71 -22.25
C LEU A 9 -10.96 4.59 -23.71
N SER A 10 -9.70 4.91 -24.03
CA SER A 10 -9.14 4.72 -25.37
C SER A 10 -8.83 3.24 -25.69
N PHE A 11 -8.78 2.37 -24.67
CA PHE A 11 -8.59 0.94 -24.86
C PHE A 11 -9.88 0.24 -25.27
N ARG A 12 -9.92 -0.22 -26.53
CA ARG A 12 -11.10 -0.84 -27.18
C ARG A 12 -11.70 -2.08 -26.51
N LYS A 13 -11.08 -2.65 -25.48
CA LYS A 13 -11.53 -3.89 -24.80
C LYS A 13 -11.78 -3.74 -23.30
N LEU A 14 -11.66 -2.53 -22.74
CA LEU A 14 -11.95 -2.30 -21.33
C LEU A 14 -13.36 -1.74 -21.17
N LYS A 15 -14.20 -2.42 -20.38
CA LYS A 15 -15.50 -1.93 -19.96
C LYS A 15 -15.37 -1.34 -18.57
N LEU A 16 -15.54 -0.02 -18.45
CA LEU A 16 -15.60 0.64 -17.16
C LEU A 16 -17.02 0.54 -16.58
N GLN A 17 -17.12 0.16 -15.32
CA GLN A 17 -18.40 0.10 -14.60
C GLN A 17 -18.29 0.94 -13.33
N TYR A 18 -19.29 1.79 -13.10
CA TYR A 18 -19.35 2.64 -11.92
C TYR A 18 -20.20 1.98 -10.86
N PHE A 19 -19.75 2.04 -9.61
CA PHE A 19 -20.56 1.63 -8.48
C PHE A 19 -21.63 2.68 -8.16
N PRO A 20 -22.79 2.26 -7.64
CA PRO A 20 -23.75 3.20 -7.06
C PRO A 20 -23.09 4.06 -5.98
N PRO A 21 -23.57 5.30 -5.76
CA PRO A 21 -23.02 6.16 -4.72
C PRO A 21 -23.05 5.48 -3.34
N ASN A 22 -22.00 5.69 -2.54
CA ASN A 22 -21.84 5.16 -1.17
C ASN A 22 -21.84 3.62 -1.03
N THR A 23 -21.42 2.90 -2.08
CA THR A 23 -21.35 1.42 -2.05
C THR A 23 -19.94 0.86 -2.13
N THR A 24 -18.91 1.72 -2.13
CA THR A 24 -17.49 1.36 -2.22
C THR A 24 -17.13 0.21 -1.27
N SER A 25 -17.37 0.38 0.03
CA SER A 25 -17.02 -0.63 1.03
C SER A 25 -17.74 -1.97 0.85
N LYS A 26 -18.89 -2.01 0.17
CA LYS A 26 -19.68 -3.23 -0.05
C LYS A 26 -19.33 -3.93 -1.37
N LEU A 27 -19.11 -3.15 -2.42
CA LEU A 27 -18.96 -3.67 -3.79
C LEU A 27 -17.51 -3.71 -4.26
N GLN A 28 -16.56 -3.09 -3.55
CA GLN A 28 -15.15 -3.17 -3.90
C GLN A 28 -14.53 -4.43 -3.31
N PRO A 29 -14.04 -5.36 -4.16
CA PRO A 29 -13.40 -6.59 -3.67
C PRO A 29 -12.19 -6.32 -2.77
N LEU A 30 -11.48 -5.21 -2.99
CA LEU A 30 -10.37 -4.80 -2.12
C LEU A 30 -10.81 -4.58 -0.67
N ASP A 31 -11.93 -3.89 -0.48
CA ASP A 31 -12.52 -3.60 0.83
C ASP A 31 -13.21 -4.84 1.44
N GLN A 32 -13.56 -5.83 0.62
CA GLN A 32 -14.23 -7.08 1.06
C GLN A 32 -13.29 -8.15 1.62
N GLY A 33 -11.97 -7.91 1.65
CA GLY A 33 -11.05 -8.79 2.38
C GLY A 33 -9.63 -8.82 1.85
N ILE A 34 -9.38 -8.40 0.60
CA ILE A 34 -8.01 -8.41 0.04
C ILE A 34 -7.09 -7.51 0.87
N ILE A 35 -7.52 -6.28 1.21
CA ILE A 35 -6.72 -5.36 2.04
C ILE A 35 -6.44 -5.97 3.41
N ARG A 36 -7.45 -6.60 4.03
CA ARG A 36 -7.32 -7.22 5.36
C ARG A 36 -6.33 -8.40 5.32
N ALA A 37 -6.45 -9.28 4.32
CA ALA A 37 -5.54 -10.41 4.13
C ALA A 37 -4.09 -9.92 3.87
N PHE A 38 -3.94 -8.92 3.00
CA PHE A 38 -2.65 -8.31 2.73
C PHE A 38 -2.00 -7.74 4.01
N LYS A 39 -2.75 -6.97 4.81
CA LYS A 39 -2.28 -6.42 6.08
C LYS A 39 -1.86 -7.52 7.05
N ALA A 40 -2.61 -8.61 7.15
CA ALA A 40 -2.28 -9.75 8.00
C ALA A 40 -0.92 -10.35 7.63
N HIS A 41 -0.70 -10.67 6.35
CA HIS A 41 0.57 -11.22 5.89
C HIS A 41 1.74 -10.24 6.07
N TYR A 42 1.57 -8.98 5.67
CA TYR A 42 2.62 -7.96 5.85
C TYR A 42 3.02 -7.81 7.33
N ARG A 43 2.03 -7.69 8.22
CA ARG A 43 2.26 -7.54 9.66
C ARG A 43 2.90 -8.76 10.30
N LYS A 44 2.63 -9.96 9.79
CA LYS A 44 3.32 -11.19 10.19
C LYS A 44 4.81 -11.14 9.89
N TYR A 45 5.21 -10.67 8.72
CA TYR A 45 6.63 -10.51 8.38
C TYR A 45 7.30 -9.47 9.28
N LEU A 46 6.63 -8.33 9.50
CA LEU A 46 7.09 -7.29 10.41
C LEU A 46 7.33 -7.83 11.84
N VAL A 47 6.37 -8.55 12.41
CA VAL A 47 6.50 -9.11 13.78
C VAL A 47 7.63 -10.13 13.85
N LYS A 48 7.76 -11.00 12.84
CA LYS A 48 8.88 -11.96 12.78
C LYS A 48 10.24 -11.26 12.75
N HIS A 49 10.36 -10.19 11.97
CA HIS A 49 11.59 -9.38 11.91
C HIS A 49 11.92 -8.79 13.27
N ILE A 50 10.93 -8.16 13.93
CA ILE A 50 11.10 -7.60 15.27
C ILE A 50 11.57 -8.68 16.25
N ILE A 51 10.90 -9.84 16.29
CA ILE A 51 11.29 -10.96 17.17
C ILE A 51 12.74 -11.41 16.90
N ALA A 52 13.12 -11.53 15.62
CA ALA A 52 14.47 -11.93 15.24
C ALA A 52 15.54 -10.90 15.68
N CYS A 53 15.25 -9.60 15.51
CA CYS A 53 16.15 -8.52 15.92
C CYS A 53 16.27 -8.40 17.44
N CYS A 54 15.18 -8.64 18.18
CA CYS A 54 15.16 -8.60 19.65
C CYS A 54 16.18 -9.54 20.29
N ALA A 55 16.57 -10.64 19.62
CA ALA A 55 17.58 -11.55 20.14
C ALA A 55 18.98 -10.90 20.23
N MET A 56 19.26 -9.89 19.40
CA MET A 56 20.59 -9.26 19.28
C MET A 56 20.58 -7.78 19.72
N ALA A 57 19.41 -7.13 19.74
CA ALA A 57 19.24 -5.74 20.12
C ALA A 57 19.45 -5.50 21.63
N GLN A 58 20.06 -4.37 22.00
CA GLN A 58 20.17 -3.94 23.39
C GLN A 58 19.08 -2.93 23.76
N THR A 59 18.61 -2.16 22.77
CA THR A 59 17.56 -1.16 22.90
C THR A 59 16.57 -1.27 21.73
N PRO A 60 15.33 -0.77 21.88
CA PRO A 60 14.37 -0.72 20.77
C PRO A 60 14.89 0.06 19.55
N ASP A 61 15.74 1.06 19.77
CA ASP A 61 16.32 1.87 18.70
C ASP A 61 17.28 1.07 17.79
N ASP A 62 17.79 -0.08 18.26
CA ASP A 62 18.63 -0.98 17.46
C ASP A 62 17.81 -1.77 16.43
N ILE A 63 16.49 -1.86 16.60
CA ILE A 63 15.60 -2.54 15.67
C ILE A 63 15.31 -1.59 14.50
N LYS A 64 16.07 -1.74 13.43
CA LYS A 64 15.88 -0.97 12.20
C LYS A 64 15.01 -1.75 11.21
N ILE A 65 14.13 -1.00 10.53
CA ILE A 65 13.32 -1.46 9.41
C ILE A 65 13.61 -0.51 8.26
N THR A 66 14.12 -1.04 7.15
CA THR A 66 14.45 -0.24 5.96
C THR A 66 13.31 -0.24 4.96
N CYS A 67 13.33 0.69 4.00
CA CYS A 67 12.39 0.67 2.88
C CYS A 67 12.53 -0.62 2.04
N LEU A 68 13.74 -1.17 1.93
CA LEU A 68 13.98 -2.41 1.20
C LEU A 68 13.29 -3.60 1.88
N ASP A 69 13.35 -3.69 3.21
CA ASP A 69 12.63 -4.71 3.97
C ASP A 69 11.12 -4.61 3.71
N ALA A 70 10.58 -3.39 3.76
CA ALA A 70 9.16 -3.15 3.49
C ALA A 70 8.76 -3.57 2.07
N ILE A 71 9.57 -3.27 1.05
CA ILE A 71 9.32 -3.68 -0.34
C ILE A 71 9.29 -5.21 -0.45
N TYR A 72 10.23 -5.91 0.18
CA TYR A 72 10.23 -7.38 0.18
C TYR A 72 9.01 -7.94 0.87
N TRP A 73 8.57 -7.35 1.99
CA TRP A 73 7.37 -7.80 2.68
C TRP A 73 6.09 -7.50 1.90
N ILE A 74 6.04 -6.42 1.14
CA ILE A 74 4.92 -6.12 0.22
C ILE A 74 4.82 -7.20 -0.86
N ASP A 75 5.93 -7.55 -1.53
CA ASP A 75 5.94 -8.62 -2.54
C ASP A 75 5.54 -9.97 -1.93
N ALA A 76 6.14 -10.33 -0.79
CA ALA A 76 5.84 -11.59 -0.10
C ALA A 76 4.38 -11.66 0.37
N ALA A 77 3.85 -10.57 0.95
CA ALA A 77 2.46 -10.50 1.40
C ALA A 77 1.47 -10.62 0.23
N TRP A 78 1.77 -9.98 -0.91
CA TRP A 78 0.92 -10.10 -2.10
C TRP A 78 0.91 -11.52 -2.65
N ARG A 79 2.09 -12.17 -2.74
CA ARG A 79 2.22 -13.56 -3.20
C ARG A 79 1.57 -14.59 -2.27
N ALA A 80 1.42 -14.26 -0.99
CA ALA A 80 0.78 -15.13 -0.02
C ALA A 80 -0.76 -15.15 -0.14
N ILE A 81 -1.36 -14.16 -0.81
CA ILE A 81 -2.80 -14.13 -1.06
C ILE A 81 -3.14 -15.19 -2.11
N THR A 82 -3.98 -16.15 -1.73
CA THR A 82 -4.39 -17.27 -2.60
C THR A 82 -5.43 -16.85 -3.63
N ASP A 83 -5.46 -17.56 -4.76
CA ASP A 83 -6.54 -17.42 -5.76
C ASP A 83 -7.92 -17.68 -5.14
N ALA A 84 -8.01 -18.58 -4.15
CA ALA A 84 -9.23 -18.84 -3.40
C ALA A 84 -9.67 -17.62 -2.59
N THR A 85 -8.74 -16.94 -1.91
CA THR A 85 -9.02 -15.69 -1.19
C THR A 85 -9.53 -14.61 -2.16
N ILE A 86 -8.88 -14.43 -3.30
CA ILE A 86 -9.31 -13.48 -4.33
C ILE A 86 -10.71 -13.84 -4.82
N CYS A 87 -10.94 -15.09 -5.23
CA CYS A 87 -12.25 -15.55 -5.71
C CYS A 87 -13.35 -15.31 -4.67
N ASN A 88 -13.11 -15.70 -3.41
CA ASN A 88 -14.07 -15.50 -2.32
C ASN A 88 -14.41 -14.02 -2.15
N THR A 89 -13.43 -13.12 -2.10
CA THR A 89 -13.69 -11.67 -1.93
C THR A 89 -14.49 -11.07 -3.08
N PHE A 90 -14.24 -11.51 -4.32
CA PHE A 90 -15.02 -11.08 -5.49
C PHE A 90 -16.45 -11.63 -5.46
N CYS A 91 -16.63 -12.88 -5.03
CA CYS A 91 -17.94 -13.47 -4.87
C CYS A 91 -18.74 -12.79 -3.76
N THR A 92 -18.12 -12.49 -2.61
CA THR A 92 -18.75 -11.71 -1.53
C THR A 92 -19.15 -10.32 -2.02
N ALA A 93 -18.28 -9.61 -2.73
CA ALA A 93 -18.58 -8.30 -3.30
C ALA A 93 -19.75 -8.34 -4.32
N ALA A 94 -19.92 -9.47 -5.01
CA ALA A 94 -21.00 -9.72 -5.95
C ALA A 94 -22.26 -10.35 -5.33
N ASP A 95 -22.26 -10.56 -4.01
CA ASP A 95 -23.34 -11.24 -3.27
C ASP A 95 -23.62 -12.67 -3.80
N ILE A 96 -22.55 -13.36 -4.20
CA ILE A 96 -22.57 -14.74 -4.70
C ILE A 96 -22.10 -15.66 -3.57
N VAL A 97 -22.91 -16.65 -3.20
CA VAL A 97 -22.54 -17.66 -2.21
C VAL A 97 -21.46 -18.57 -2.79
N THR A 98 -20.27 -18.59 -2.18
CA THR A 98 -19.22 -19.58 -2.46
C THR A 98 -19.12 -20.61 -1.35
N VAL A 99 -18.90 -21.88 -1.73
CA VAL A 99 -18.63 -23.00 -0.83
C VAL A 99 -17.13 -23.29 -0.91
N THR A 100 -16.30 -22.46 -0.29
CA THR A 100 -14.84 -22.63 -0.29
C THR A 100 -14.30 -22.23 1.08
N GLY A 101 -13.57 -23.16 1.70
CA GLY A 101 -13.23 -23.18 3.12
C GLY A 101 -12.38 -22.04 3.67
N ASP A 102 -12.30 -22.01 4.99
CA ASP A 102 -11.84 -20.95 5.91
C ASP A 102 -10.32 -20.68 5.90
N GLU A 103 -9.69 -20.45 4.74
CA GLU A 103 -8.24 -20.15 4.66
C GLU A 103 -7.83 -18.89 5.45
N GLN A 104 -8.74 -17.93 5.63
CA GLN A 104 -8.45 -16.69 6.35
C GLN A 104 -8.33 -16.86 7.87
N CYS A 105 -8.96 -17.88 8.47
CA CYS A 105 -8.87 -18.14 9.90
C CYS A 105 -7.48 -18.65 10.31
N GLU A 106 -6.88 -19.55 9.51
CA GLU A 106 -5.57 -20.13 9.80
C GLU A 106 -4.43 -19.10 9.82
N GLU A 107 -4.51 -18.06 8.99
CA GLU A 107 -3.43 -17.08 8.89
C GLU A 107 -3.45 -16.09 10.07
N LEU A 108 -4.63 -15.79 10.62
CA LEU A 108 -4.81 -14.96 11.80
C LEU A 108 -4.32 -15.66 13.07
N GLU A 109 -4.61 -16.95 13.20
CA GLU A 109 -4.12 -17.78 14.32
C GLU A 109 -2.58 -17.76 14.37
N LYS A 110 -1.92 -17.91 13.23
CA LYS A 110 -0.45 -17.82 13.13
C LYS A 110 0.08 -16.44 13.54
N LEU A 111 -0.68 -15.37 13.36
CA LEU A 111 -0.28 -14.02 13.77
C LEU A 111 -0.53 -13.81 15.27
N ASP A 112 -1.65 -14.31 15.80
CA ASP A 112 -1.92 -14.31 17.24
C ASP A 112 -0.81 -15.03 18.03
N ASP A 113 -0.37 -16.19 17.55
CA ASP A 113 0.74 -16.95 18.16
C ASP A 113 2.03 -16.13 18.20
N LEU A 114 2.36 -15.42 17.12
CA LEU A 114 3.55 -14.56 17.08
C LEU A 114 3.43 -13.37 18.03
N LEU A 115 2.24 -12.76 18.11
CA LEU A 115 1.98 -11.62 18.98
C LEU A 115 2.02 -11.99 20.47
N GLN A 116 1.78 -13.24 20.85
CA GLN A 116 1.97 -13.71 22.24
C GLN A 116 3.42 -13.55 22.71
N HIS A 117 4.39 -13.60 21.79
CA HIS A 117 5.81 -13.43 22.12
C HIS A 117 6.25 -11.95 22.19
N VAL A 118 5.38 -11.01 21.81
CA VAL A 118 5.67 -9.57 21.82
C VAL A 118 4.77 -8.90 22.86
N THR A 119 5.38 -8.32 23.89
CA THR A 119 4.65 -7.57 24.93
C THR A 119 5.07 -6.10 24.92
N ILE A 120 4.10 -5.20 25.02
CA ILE A 120 4.34 -3.77 25.17
C ILE A 120 3.68 -3.36 26.49
N GLY A 121 4.48 -2.94 27.47
CA GLY A 121 3.97 -2.58 28.81
C GLY A 121 3.28 -3.74 29.55
N GLY A 122 3.62 -4.98 29.23
CA GLY A 122 3.02 -6.18 29.84
C GLY A 122 1.68 -6.61 29.24
N GLN A 123 1.20 -5.94 28.19
CA GLN A 123 0.00 -6.32 27.46
C GLN A 123 0.37 -6.96 26.10
N THR A 124 -0.36 -8.02 25.76
CA THR A 124 -0.40 -8.63 24.43
C THR A 124 -1.59 -8.08 23.64
N MET A 125 -1.45 -8.04 22.32
CA MET A 125 -2.47 -7.55 21.39
C MET A 125 -2.96 -8.67 20.49
N LYS A 126 -4.25 -8.69 20.17
CA LYS A 126 -4.82 -9.66 19.22
C LYS A 126 -4.48 -9.29 17.78
N ALA A 127 -4.39 -10.28 16.90
CA ALA A 127 -4.17 -10.11 15.47
C ALA A 127 -5.22 -9.19 14.82
N SER A 128 -6.50 -9.31 15.21
CA SER A 128 -7.57 -8.45 14.70
C SER A 128 -7.31 -6.97 14.98
N ASP A 129 -6.96 -6.64 16.22
CA ASP A 129 -6.71 -5.27 16.66
C ASP A 129 -5.41 -4.77 16.03
N PHE A 130 -4.40 -5.65 15.97
CA PHE A 130 -3.14 -5.32 15.34
C PHE A 130 -3.28 -5.06 13.86
N ILE A 131 -4.18 -5.71 13.12
CA ILE A 131 -4.46 -5.51 11.68
C ILE A 131 -5.24 -4.21 11.41
N GLU A 132 -5.96 -3.70 12.41
CA GLU A 132 -6.73 -2.46 12.29
C GLU A 132 -6.05 -1.25 12.92
N LEU A 133 -4.83 -1.40 13.43
CA LEU A 133 -4.08 -0.36 14.14
C LEU A 133 -3.94 0.97 13.35
N ASP A 134 -3.94 0.90 12.02
CA ASP A 134 -3.82 2.04 11.11
C ASP A 134 -5.15 2.52 10.52
N LYS A 135 -6.31 2.04 10.98
CA LYS A 135 -7.61 2.35 10.37
C LYS A 135 -7.95 3.86 10.36
N ASP A 136 -7.47 4.58 11.37
CA ASP A 136 -7.71 6.00 11.56
C ASP A 136 -6.58 6.88 10.99
N ILE A 137 -5.54 6.25 10.40
CA ILE A 137 -4.44 6.97 9.75
C ILE A 137 -4.92 7.41 8.36
N PRO A 138 -4.93 8.71 8.05
CA PRO A 138 -5.37 9.19 6.74
C PRO A 138 -4.46 8.64 5.64
N PRO A 139 -5.02 8.11 4.53
CA PRO A 139 -4.24 7.53 3.43
C PRO A 139 -3.40 8.56 2.65
N PHE A 140 -3.68 9.85 2.85
CA PHE A 140 -2.88 10.94 2.33
C PHE A 140 -2.53 11.87 3.49
N ASN A 141 -1.25 11.86 3.87
CA ASN A 141 -0.71 12.98 4.62
C ASN A 141 -0.75 14.20 3.69
N ILE A 142 -1.20 15.35 4.18
CA ILE A 142 -0.73 16.61 3.61
C ILE A 142 0.74 16.63 4.01
N TRP A 143 1.60 16.10 3.15
CA TRP A 143 3.04 16.29 3.29
C TRP A 143 3.20 17.80 3.19
N PHE A 144 3.34 18.49 4.32
CA PHE A 144 3.96 19.80 4.25
C PHE A 144 5.34 19.50 3.68
N ASP A 145 5.62 19.98 2.47
CA ASP A 145 6.89 19.81 1.75
C ASP A 145 8.13 20.27 2.56
N ASN A 146 7.95 20.76 3.79
CA ASN A 146 9.00 20.99 4.77
C ASN A 146 9.48 19.69 5.45
N CYS A 147 9.83 18.67 4.67
CA CYS A 147 10.74 17.64 5.15
C CYS A 147 12.20 18.17 5.13
N GLU A 148 12.48 19.23 5.89
CA GLU A 148 13.85 19.70 6.17
C GLU A 148 14.76 18.56 6.66
N ARG A 149 14.15 17.53 7.27
CA ARG A 149 14.84 16.38 7.84
C ARG A 149 15.25 15.29 6.83
N LEU A 150 14.63 15.23 5.65
CA LEU A 150 15.07 14.33 4.56
C LEU A 150 16.19 14.99 3.74
N MET A 151 16.08 16.31 3.50
CA MET A 151 17.11 17.09 2.80
C MET A 151 18.44 17.18 3.58
N ALA A 152 18.40 16.99 4.90
CA ALA A 152 19.60 17.07 5.74
C ALA A 152 20.50 15.83 5.70
N SER A 153 20.05 14.70 5.11
CA SER A 153 20.84 13.46 5.06
C SER A 153 21.57 13.22 3.73
N ASP A 154 21.32 14.04 2.70
CA ASP A 154 21.87 13.85 1.34
C ASP A 154 23.10 14.72 1.04
N LEU A 155 23.82 15.22 2.05
CA LEU A 155 25.19 15.71 1.86
C LEU A 155 26.16 14.53 1.72
N ILE A 156 25.97 13.73 0.66
CA ILE A 156 27.07 13.02 0.02
C ILE A 156 27.51 13.94 -1.11
N GLU A 157 28.67 14.56 -0.95
CA GLU A 157 29.29 15.37 -2.00
C GLU A 157 29.53 14.48 -3.23
N PHE A 158 28.63 14.58 -4.21
CA PHE A 158 28.89 14.10 -5.56
C PHE A 158 29.85 15.10 -6.20
N ASN A 159 31.09 14.65 -6.44
CA ASN A 159 32.04 15.38 -7.28
C ASN A 159 31.51 15.36 -8.71
N ASP A 160 30.88 16.45 -9.13
CA ASP A 160 30.50 16.71 -10.52
C ASP A 160 31.73 17.14 -11.32
N ASP A 161 32.46 16.17 -11.85
CA ASP A 161 33.30 16.37 -13.03
C ASP A 161 32.95 15.22 -13.99
N ASP A 162 31.97 15.46 -14.87
CA ASP A 162 31.92 14.91 -16.23
C ASP A 162 30.77 15.58 -17.01
N GLU A 163 31.13 16.59 -17.81
CA GLU A 163 30.31 17.21 -18.88
C GLU A 163 29.88 16.16 -19.92
N ILE A 164 28.57 16.06 -20.22
CA ILE A 164 28.09 15.71 -21.57
C ILE A 164 26.86 16.55 -21.94
N ASP A 165 26.98 17.18 -23.11
CA ASP A 165 26.13 18.13 -23.81
C ASP A 165 24.95 17.47 -24.58
N ASP A 166 24.08 18.34 -25.08
CA ASP A 166 23.22 18.22 -26.27
C ASP A 166 21.69 18.00 -26.15
N GLU A 167 21.00 19.14 -26.32
CA GLU A 167 19.92 19.46 -27.29
C GLU A 167 18.41 19.14 -27.07
N ASP A 168 17.68 20.25 -26.90
CA ASP A 168 16.44 20.75 -27.55
C ASP A 168 15.16 19.90 -27.65
N ASP A 169 14.06 20.46 -27.09
CA ASP A 169 12.85 20.72 -27.88
C ASP A 169 11.86 21.65 -27.13
N ARG A 170 11.86 22.93 -27.51
CA ARG A 170 10.92 23.95 -27.02
C ARG A 170 9.55 23.85 -27.73
N ILE A 171 8.49 23.50 -27.00
CA ILE A 171 7.11 23.72 -27.47
C ILE A 171 6.62 25.10 -27.03
N THR A 172 6.41 25.98 -28.01
CA THR A 172 6.02 27.39 -27.83
C THR A 172 4.58 27.60 -27.35
N THR A 173 4.39 28.64 -26.56
CA THR A 173 3.19 29.08 -25.81
C THR A 173 1.97 29.52 -26.64
N GLU A 174 2.00 29.41 -27.97
CA GLU A 174 0.90 29.86 -28.83
C GLU A 174 -0.32 28.91 -28.84
N SER A 175 -0.12 27.61 -28.60
CA SER A 175 -1.24 26.65 -28.58
C SER A 175 -2.21 26.87 -27.41
N SER A 176 -1.75 27.46 -26.30
CA SER A 176 -2.56 27.67 -25.09
C SER A 176 -3.62 28.76 -25.23
N GLN A 177 -3.45 29.72 -26.14
CA GLN A 177 -4.43 30.81 -26.29
C GLN A 177 -5.66 30.42 -27.10
N LYS A 178 -5.56 29.39 -27.97
CA LYS A 178 -6.68 28.93 -28.80
C LYS A 178 -7.79 28.26 -27.96
N TYR A 179 -7.44 27.59 -26.87
CA TYR A 179 -8.41 26.86 -26.03
C TYR A 179 -9.19 27.75 -25.06
N ARG A 180 -8.73 28.99 -24.79
CA ARG A 180 -9.36 29.89 -23.81
C ARG A 180 -10.60 30.62 -24.32
N LYS A 181 -10.84 30.64 -25.64
CA LYS A 181 -11.95 31.38 -26.27
C LYS A 181 -13.20 30.56 -26.57
N GLN A 182 -13.19 29.25 -26.33
CA GLN A 182 -14.29 28.36 -26.75
C GLN A 182 -15.32 28.01 -25.67
N TRP A 183 -15.16 28.53 -24.45
CA TRP A 183 -16.07 28.22 -23.34
C TRP A 183 -16.41 29.49 -22.53
N LYS A 184 -17.27 30.33 -23.11
CA LYS A 184 -18.24 31.15 -22.38
C LYS A 184 -19.62 30.60 -22.70
#